data_AF-A0A1C5T6H1-F1
#
_entry.id   AF-A0A1C5T6H1-F1
#
_cell.length_a   1.000
_cell.length_b   1.000
_cell.length_c   1.000
_cell.angle_alpha   90.00
_cell.angle_beta   90.00
_cell.angle_gamma   90.00
#
_symmetry.space_group_name_H-M   'P 1'
#
loop_
_entity.id
_entity.type
_entity.pdbx_description
1 polymer ?
#
loop_
_entity_poly.entity_id
_entity_poly.type
_entity_poly.pdbx_seq_one_letter_code
_entity_poly.pdbx_strand_id
1 'polypeptide(L)'
;MEKSKKTLKMLGICIIGIVIVVAVNMLKKPEDPFKNPKDVGFRYQHVEESNILNSKDYDSYYVYFYETGNKQCEEVNDDVKKTLSGYSNLYFFNIEDTTLKTGKDFDYKNVTDYKDITIKQVPMLIHVENKKIDHVYYKASDIKKALE
;
A
#
# COMPACT_ATOMS: atom_id res chain seq x y z
N MET A 1 -21.75 -37.63 38.78
CA MET A 1 -21.70 -37.23 37.34
C MET A 1 -21.70 -35.71 37.11
N GLU A 2 -21.96 -34.88 38.12
CA GLU A 2 -22.11 -33.42 37.97
C GLU A 2 -20.79 -32.68 37.64
N LYS A 3 -19.66 -33.11 38.22
CA LYS A 3 -18.32 -32.55 37.95
C LYS A 3 -17.91 -32.65 36.48
N SER A 4 -18.19 -33.78 35.82
CA SER A 4 -17.82 -34.03 34.43
C SER A 4 -18.59 -33.13 33.44
N LYS A 5 -19.88 -32.88 33.69
CA LYS A 5 -20.69 -31.96 32.85
C LYS A 5 -20.24 -30.50 32.96
N LYS A 6 -19.79 -30.04 34.14
CA LYS A 6 -19.24 -28.68 34.32
C LYS A 6 -17.91 -28.50 33.58
N THR A 7 -17.00 -29.48 33.66
CA THR A 7 -15.71 -29.43 32.94
C THR A 7 -15.89 -29.48 31.43
N LEU A 8 -16.80 -30.31 30.91
CA LEU A 8 -17.09 -30.39 29.47
C LEU A 8 -17.74 -29.10 28.93
N LYS A 9 -18.66 -28.50 29.69
CA LYS A 9 -19.24 -27.19 29.36
C LYS A 9 -18.18 -26.08 29.38
N MET A 10 -17.23 -26.12 30.31
CA MET A 10 -16.14 -25.14 30.37
C MET A 10 -15.17 -25.29 29.19
N LEU A 11 -14.77 -26.51 28.83
CA LEU A 11 -13.93 -26.76 27.65
C LEU A 11 -14.63 -26.34 26.34
N GLY A 12 -15.93 -26.62 26.20
CA GLY A 12 -16.70 -26.23 25.02
C GLY A 12 -16.73 -24.71 24.83
N ILE A 13 -16.93 -23.94 25.90
CA ILE A 13 -16.90 -22.47 25.86
C ILE A 13 -15.51 -21.95 25.50
N CYS A 14 -14.44 -22.55 26.03
CA CYS A 14 -13.06 -22.16 25.68
C CYS A 14 -12.77 -22.38 24.19
N ILE A 15 -13.20 -23.51 23.61
CA ILE A 15 -12.98 -23.81 22.19
C ILE A 15 -13.78 -22.83 21.31
N ILE A 16 -15.04 -22.56 21.65
CA ILE A 16 -15.87 -21.58 20.94
C ILE A 16 -15.23 -20.19 20.98
N GLY A 17 -14.70 -19.77 22.13
CA GLY A 17 -13.99 -18.49 22.26
C GLY A 17 -12.78 -18.38 21.34
N ILE A 18 -11.95 -19.43 21.26
CA ILE A 18 -10.78 -19.46 20.34
C ILE A 18 -11.24 -19.40 18.88
N VAL A 19 -12.26 -20.17 18.51
CA VAL A 19 -12.80 -20.17 17.13
C VAL A 19 -13.33 -18.78 16.74
N ILE A 20 -14.03 -18.10 17.65
CA ILE A 20 -14.52 -16.74 17.40
C ILE A 20 -13.36 -15.77 17.22
N VAL A 21 -12.31 -15.83 18.05
CA VAL A 21 -11.13 -14.95 17.92
C VAL A 21 -10.44 -15.16 16.58
N VAL A 22 -10.25 -16.42 16.16
CA VAL A 22 -9.65 -16.74 14.86
C VAL A 22 -10.54 -16.24 13.71
N ALA A 23 -11.85 -16.47 13.77
CA ALA A 23 -12.79 -16.01 12.75
C ALA A 23 -12.82 -14.47 12.63
N VAL A 24 -12.85 -13.76 13.78
CA VAL A 24 -12.80 -12.29 13.81
C VAL A 24 -11.46 -11.79 13.25
N ASN A 25 -10.35 -12.47 13.55
CA ASN A 25 -9.04 -12.08 13.03
C ASN A 25 -8.93 -12.29 11.51
N MET A 26 -9.55 -13.34 10.97
CA MET A 26 -9.65 -13.56 9.51
C MET A 26 -10.60 -12.59 8.81
N LEU A 27 -11.60 -12.06 9.52
CA LEU A 27 -12.56 -11.06 9.00
C LEU A 27 -12.01 -9.62 9.03
N LYS A 28 -11.00 -9.34 9.86
CA LYS A 28 -10.37 -8.03 9.88
C LYS A 28 -9.65 -7.81 8.56
N LYS A 29 -10.06 -6.76 7.83
CA LYS A 29 -9.27 -6.27 6.71
C LYS A 29 -7.87 -5.90 7.21
N PRO A 30 -6.83 -6.17 6.42
CA PRO A 30 -5.50 -5.68 6.73
C PRO A 30 -5.55 -4.17 6.94
N GLU A 31 -4.80 -3.67 7.91
CA GLU A 31 -4.69 -2.23 8.12
C GLU A 31 -3.83 -1.61 7.03
N ASP A 32 -4.21 -0.43 6.56
CA ASP A 32 -3.42 0.33 5.59
C ASP A 32 -2.03 0.65 6.19
N PRO A 33 -0.94 0.14 5.59
CA PRO A 33 0.41 0.28 6.12
C PRO A 33 0.93 1.73 6.09
N PHE A 34 0.31 2.62 5.30
CA PHE A 34 0.67 4.04 5.16
C PHE A 34 -0.42 4.97 5.70
N LYS A 35 -1.34 4.44 6.51
CA LYS A 35 -2.33 5.26 7.21
C LYS A 35 -1.64 6.23 8.18
N ASN A 36 -1.98 7.52 8.06
CA ASN A 36 -1.45 8.54 8.95
C ASN A 36 -2.01 8.41 10.37
N PRO A 37 -1.17 8.30 11.41
CA PRO A 37 -1.65 8.27 12.79
C PRO A 37 -2.17 9.65 13.20
N LYS A 38 -3.16 9.69 14.10
CA LYS A 38 -3.83 10.94 14.50
C LYS A 38 -2.94 11.85 15.35
N ASP A 39 -2.02 11.27 16.13
CA ASP A 39 -1.31 11.96 17.21
C ASP A 39 0.22 11.95 17.06
N VAL A 40 0.73 11.77 15.83
CA VAL A 40 2.17 11.84 15.55
C VAL A 40 2.48 12.94 14.53
N GLY A 41 3.64 13.59 14.67
CA GLY A 41 4.08 14.64 13.74
C GLY A 41 4.52 14.12 12.37
N PHE A 42 4.78 12.82 12.24
CA PHE A 42 5.17 12.19 10.98
C PHE A 42 3.94 11.79 10.15
N ARG A 43 3.90 12.20 8.88
CA ARG A 43 2.81 11.88 7.97
C ARG A 43 3.34 11.38 6.63
N TYR A 44 2.85 10.24 6.20
CA TYR A 44 2.93 9.77 4.82
C TYR A 44 2.22 10.78 3.91
N GLN A 45 2.88 11.17 2.83
CA GLN A 45 2.34 12.08 1.84
C GLN A 45 1.47 11.28 0.88
N HIS A 46 0.15 11.35 1.04
CA HIS A 46 -0.77 10.73 0.08
C HIS A 46 -1.05 11.69 -1.06
N VAL A 47 -1.00 11.20 -2.30
CA VAL A 47 -1.30 12.01 -3.49
C VAL A 47 -2.72 11.70 -3.96
N GLU A 48 -3.45 12.74 -4.36
CA GLU A 48 -4.74 12.57 -5.05
C GLU A 48 -4.50 12.08 -6.48
N GLU A 49 -5.40 11.28 -7.03
CA GLU A 49 -5.27 10.69 -8.37
C GLU A 49 -4.99 11.76 -9.45
N SER A 50 -5.67 12.90 -9.40
CA SER A 50 -5.50 14.02 -10.33
C SER A 50 -4.14 14.71 -10.25
N ASN A 51 -3.41 14.52 -9.15
CA ASN A 51 -2.14 15.17 -8.86
C ASN A 51 -0.94 14.22 -9.01
N ILE A 52 -1.14 12.96 -9.42
CA ILE A 52 -0.06 11.97 -9.59
C ILE A 52 1.08 12.50 -10.48
N LEU A 53 0.76 13.25 -11.54
CA LEU A 53 1.76 13.87 -12.44
C LEU A 53 1.97 15.37 -12.20
N ASN A 54 1.31 15.94 -11.20
CA ASN A 54 1.31 17.38 -10.94
C ASN A 54 1.54 17.68 -9.44
N SER A 55 2.66 17.22 -8.88
CA SER A 55 3.09 17.69 -7.56
C SER A 55 3.24 19.23 -7.57
N LYS A 56 2.81 19.86 -6.48
CA LYS A 56 3.01 21.31 -6.24
C LYS A 56 4.36 21.62 -5.63
N ASP A 57 4.98 20.62 -5.01
CA ASP A 57 6.14 20.79 -4.14
C ASP A 57 7.44 20.39 -4.84
N TYR A 58 7.36 19.50 -5.85
CA TYR A 58 8.54 18.92 -6.49
C TYR A 58 8.37 18.77 -8.00
N ASP A 59 9.42 19.14 -8.75
CA ASP A 59 9.51 18.86 -10.19
C ASP A 59 9.98 17.42 -10.48
N SER A 60 10.64 16.78 -9.51
CA SER A 60 11.15 15.41 -9.57
C SER A 60 10.78 14.67 -8.30
N TYR A 61 9.98 13.61 -8.41
CA TYR A 61 9.41 12.90 -7.27
C TYR A 61 9.01 11.47 -7.63
N TYR A 62 8.78 10.67 -6.60
CA TYR A 62 8.30 9.30 -6.74
C TYR A 62 6.86 9.17 -6.29
N VAL A 63 6.10 8.26 -6.94
CA VAL A 63 4.77 7.85 -6.49
C VAL A 63 4.75 6.33 -6.36
N TYR A 64 4.49 5.84 -5.14
CA TYR A 64 4.38 4.43 -4.82
C TYR A 64 2.91 4.00 -4.81
N PHE A 65 2.56 3.14 -5.76
CA PHE A 65 1.26 2.52 -5.94
C PHE A 65 1.23 1.21 -5.17
N TYR A 66 0.28 1.07 -4.26
CA TYR A 66 0.12 -0.11 -3.42
C TYR A 66 -1.35 -0.46 -3.21
N GLU A 67 -1.57 -1.69 -2.75
CA GLU A 67 -2.87 -2.22 -2.36
C GLU A 67 -2.76 -2.83 -0.96
N THR A 68 -3.75 -2.57 -0.10
CA THR A 68 -3.75 -3.06 1.27
C THR A 68 -3.88 -4.59 1.30
N GLY A 69 -3.00 -5.27 2.04
CA GLY A 69 -2.99 -6.74 2.14
C GLY A 69 -2.39 -7.47 0.92
N ASN A 70 -1.84 -6.73 -0.04
CA ASN A 70 -1.13 -7.32 -1.16
C ASN A 70 0.26 -7.83 -0.72
N LYS A 71 0.50 -9.14 -0.84
CA LYS A 71 1.74 -9.79 -0.38
C LYS A 71 3.02 -9.19 -0.98
N GLN A 72 3.00 -8.81 -2.25
CA GLN A 72 4.18 -8.21 -2.88
C GLN A 72 4.42 -6.79 -2.37
N CYS A 73 3.36 -6.05 -2.04
CA CYS A 73 3.50 -4.75 -1.38
C CYS A 73 4.07 -4.93 0.03
N GLU A 74 3.58 -5.92 0.80
CA GLU A 74 4.06 -6.22 2.16
C GLU A 74 5.57 -6.47 2.22
N GLU A 75 6.14 -7.15 1.23
CA GLU A 75 7.59 -7.39 1.12
C GLU A 75 8.42 -6.10 0.98
N VAL A 76 7.83 -5.02 0.46
CA VAL A 76 8.52 -3.78 0.07
C VAL A 76 8.20 -2.62 1.03
N ASN A 77 7.07 -2.70 1.73
CA ASN A 77 6.56 -1.61 2.58
C ASN A 77 7.56 -1.15 3.64
N ASP A 78 8.33 -2.08 4.24
CA ASP A 78 9.31 -1.72 5.28
C ASP A 78 10.50 -0.92 4.72
N ASP A 79 10.95 -1.25 3.51
CA ASP A 79 12.02 -0.52 2.84
C ASP A 79 11.53 0.86 2.39
N VAL A 80 10.32 0.93 1.84
CA VAL A 80 9.66 2.18 1.46
C VAL A 80 9.45 3.10 2.67
N LYS A 81 9.05 2.55 3.82
CA LYS A 81 8.89 3.32 5.07
C LYS A 81 10.21 3.90 5.56
N LYS A 82 11.30 3.14 5.49
CA LYS A 82 12.64 3.62 5.90
C LYS A 82 13.13 4.76 5.02
N THR A 83 12.84 4.69 3.73
CA THR A 83 13.21 5.71 2.74
C THR A 83 12.70 7.10 3.11
N LEU A 84 11.53 7.21 3.75
CA LEU A 84 10.93 8.48 4.16
C LEU A 84 11.73 9.23 5.23
N SER A 85 12.65 8.55 5.91
CA SER A 85 13.58 9.20 6.82
C SER A 85 14.70 9.98 6.09
N GLY A 86 14.86 9.78 4.77
CA GLY A 86 15.86 10.44 3.92
C GLY A 86 15.33 11.16 2.67
N TYR A 87 14.15 10.79 2.13
CA TYR A 87 13.60 11.35 0.89
C TYR A 87 12.28 12.10 1.13
N SER A 88 12.26 13.39 0.80
CA SER A 88 11.11 14.28 1.02
C SER A 88 10.06 14.25 -0.10
N ASN A 89 10.38 13.63 -1.24
CA ASN A 89 9.62 13.68 -2.50
C ASN A 89 8.99 12.31 -2.88
N LEU A 90 8.56 11.51 -1.90
CA LEU A 90 7.86 10.25 -2.13
C LEU A 90 6.39 10.36 -1.71
N TYR A 91 5.50 10.15 -2.67
CA TYR A 91 4.05 10.09 -2.45
C TYR A 91 3.54 8.65 -2.44
N PHE A 92 2.46 8.44 -1.67
CA PHE A 92 1.74 7.18 -1.53
C PHE A 92 0.40 7.26 -2.25
N PHE A 93 0.10 6.26 -3.05
CA PHE A 93 -1.17 6.13 -3.77
C PHE A 93 -1.75 4.73 -3.55
N ASN A 94 -2.82 4.64 -2.75
CA ASN A 94 -3.57 3.41 -2.58
C ASN A 94 -4.50 3.22 -3.78
N ILE A 95 -4.42 2.07 -4.44
CA ILE A 95 -5.19 1.79 -5.65
C ILE A 95 -6.61 1.25 -5.37
N GLU A 96 -6.98 0.96 -4.11
CA GLU A 96 -8.26 0.32 -3.77
C GLU A 96 -9.51 1.07 -4.29
N ASP A 97 -9.44 2.41 -4.37
CA ASP A 97 -10.56 3.27 -4.81
C ASP A 97 -10.24 4.11 -6.07
N THR A 98 -9.25 3.69 -6.88
CA THR A 98 -8.81 4.45 -8.05
C THR A 98 -9.74 4.31 -9.26
N THR A 99 -9.77 5.33 -10.13
CA THR A 99 -10.41 5.24 -11.46
C THR A 99 -9.43 4.96 -12.60
N LEU A 100 -8.14 4.81 -12.29
CA LEU A 100 -7.11 4.48 -13.26
C LEU A 100 -7.33 3.10 -13.89
N LYS A 101 -6.90 2.97 -15.15
CA LYS A 101 -7.03 1.72 -15.90
C LYS A 101 -6.05 0.68 -15.34
N THR A 102 -6.44 -0.59 -15.36
CA THR A 102 -5.53 -1.72 -15.13
C THR A 102 -5.30 -2.47 -16.44
N GLY A 103 -4.06 -2.88 -16.75
CA GLY A 103 -3.74 -3.46 -18.05
C GLY A 103 -2.29 -3.92 -18.21
N LYS A 104 -2.03 -4.85 -19.14
CA LYS A 104 -0.72 -5.53 -19.26
C LYS A 104 0.28 -4.82 -20.18
N ASP A 105 -0.20 -4.01 -21.12
CA ASP A 105 0.60 -3.32 -22.12
C ASP A 105 0.24 -1.83 -22.17
N PHE A 106 1.20 -0.97 -21.86
CA PHE A 106 1.11 0.47 -22.01
C PHE A 106 2.52 1.01 -22.28
N ASP A 107 2.58 2.13 -22.99
CA ASP A 107 3.79 2.90 -23.16
C ASP A 107 3.61 4.21 -22.37
N TYR A 108 4.40 4.42 -21.33
CA TYR A 108 4.36 5.69 -20.58
C TYR A 108 5.05 6.83 -21.31
N LYS A 109 5.68 6.56 -22.47
CA LYS A 109 6.31 7.58 -23.29
C LYS A 109 5.27 8.62 -23.69
N ASN A 110 5.44 9.84 -23.18
CA ASN A 110 4.57 11.00 -23.36
C ASN A 110 3.24 10.97 -22.59
N VAL A 111 3.10 10.15 -21.54
CA VAL A 111 1.97 10.30 -20.62
C VAL A 111 2.11 11.63 -19.87
N THR A 112 1.15 12.54 -20.11
CA THR A 112 1.09 13.87 -19.49
C THR A 112 -0.24 14.12 -18.76
N ASP A 113 -1.24 13.27 -18.98
CA ASP A 113 -2.50 13.25 -18.22
C ASP A 113 -2.50 12.01 -17.31
N TYR A 114 -2.88 12.20 -16.05
CA TYR A 114 -2.95 11.11 -15.07
C TYR A 114 -3.94 10.02 -15.50
N LYS A 115 -5.00 10.38 -16.25
CA LYS A 115 -6.01 9.42 -16.73
C LYS A 115 -5.48 8.39 -17.72
N ASP A 116 -4.35 8.69 -18.34
CA ASP A 116 -3.67 7.80 -19.28
C ASP A 116 -2.69 6.86 -18.57
N ILE A 117 -2.49 7.03 -17.26
CA ILE A 117 -1.75 6.07 -16.44
C ILE A 117 -2.53 4.76 -16.40
N THR A 118 -1.83 3.68 -16.72
CA THR A 118 -2.32 2.32 -16.56
C THR A 118 -1.51 1.62 -15.49
N ILE A 119 -2.17 1.05 -14.49
CA ILE A 119 -1.56 0.25 -13.44
C ILE A 119 -1.38 -1.17 -13.96
N LYS A 120 -0.13 -1.60 -14.15
CA LYS A 120 0.18 -2.97 -14.60
C LYS A 120 -0.08 -4.01 -13.53
N GLN A 121 0.45 -3.70 -12.37
CA GLN A 121 0.51 -4.53 -11.18
C GLN A 121 0.87 -3.62 -10.01
N VAL A 122 0.66 -4.12 -8.80
CA VAL A 122 1.21 -3.55 -7.57
C VAL A 122 2.14 -4.57 -6.92
N PRO A 123 3.22 -4.14 -6.24
CA PRO A 123 3.65 -2.75 -6.10
C PRO A 123 4.16 -2.17 -7.42
N MET A 124 3.99 -0.87 -7.58
CA MET A 124 4.52 -0.11 -8.71
C MET A 124 5.05 1.23 -8.21
N LEU A 125 6.26 1.59 -8.62
CA LEU A 125 6.85 2.89 -8.31
C LEU A 125 7.08 3.62 -9.64
N ILE A 126 6.57 4.84 -9.75
CA ILE A 126 6.93 5.71 -10.88
C ILE A 126 7.84 6.81 -10.37
N HIS A 127 8.79 7.20 -11.20
CA HIS A 127 9.51 8.44 -11.08
C HIS A 127 8.89 9.44 -12.07
N VAL A 128 8.47 10.58 -11.53
CA VAL A 128 7.94 11.69 -12.30
C VAL A 128 8.99 12.79 -12.31
N GLU A 129 9.33 13.25 -13.50
CA GLU A 129 10.21 14.39 -13.71
C GLU A 129 9.56 15.34 -14.73
N ASN A 130 9.49 16.63 -14.38
CA ASN A 130 8.88 17.66 -15.22
C ASN A 130 7.47 17.28 -15.71
N LYS A 131 6.66 16.72 -14.79
CA LYS A 131 5.27 16.27 -15.01
C LYS A 131 5.12 15.11 -16.00
N LYS A 132 6.21 14.39 -16.28
CA LYS A 132 6.23 13.21 -17.14
C LYS A 132 6.76 12.02 -16.37
N ILE A 133 6.27 10.84 -16.71
CA ILE A 133 6.82 9.60 -16.19
C ILE A 133 8.14 9.34 -16.91
N ASP A 134 9.25 9.40 -16.18
CA ASP A 134 10.59 9.09 -16.71
C ASP A 134 10.91 7.60 -16.55
N HIS A 135 10.61 7.05 -15.37
CA HIS A 135 10.91 5.66 -15.05
C HIS A 135 9.78 4.95 -14.31
N VAL A 136 9.66 3.64 -14.51
CA VAL A 136 8.70 2.79 -13.78
C VAL A 136 9.34 1.50 -13.32
N TYR A 137 9.13 1.18 -12.04
CA TYR A 137 9.63 -0.02 -11.37
C TYR A 137 8.46 -0.91 -10.92
N TYR A 138 8.59 -2.21 -11.15
CA TYR A 138 7.58 -3.21 -10.79
C TYR A 138 8.07 -4.27 -9.81
N LYS A 139 9.39 -4.53 -9.81
CA LYS A 139 9.97 -5.55 -8.94
C LYS A 139 10.32 -4.93 -7.61
N ALA A 140 9.97 -5.63 -6.54
CA ALA A 140 10.37 -5.30 -5.17
C ALA A 140 11.84 -4.90 -5.04
N SER A 141 12.75 -5.68 -5.63
CA SER A 141 14.19 -5.42 -5.58
C SER A 141 14.61 -4.15 -6.30
N ASP A 142 13.92 -3.79 -7.38
CA ASP A 142 14.26 -2.60 -8.17
C ASP A 142 13.67 -1.35 -7.50
N ILE A 143 12.47 -1.44 -6.94
CA ILE A 143 11.87 -0.40 -6.09
C ILE A 143 12.78 -0.08 -4.91
N LYS A 144 13.26 -1.12 -4.22
CA LYS A 144 14.20 -0.96 -3.11
C LYS A 144 15.44 -0.18 -3.53
N LYS A 145 16.10 -0.60 -4.61
CA LYS A 145 17.32 0.06 -5.12
C LYS A 145 17.08 1.49 -5.59
N ALA A 146 15.90 1.79 -6.14
CA ALA A 146 15.56 3.15 -6.57
C ALA A 146 15.38 4.13 -5.39
N LEU A 147 15.13 3.59 -4.20
CA LEU A 147 14.84 4.34 -2.98
C LEU A 147 16.02 4.31 -1.97
N GLU A 148 17.10 3.59 -2.25
CA GLU A 148 18.37 3.64 -1.51
C GLU A 148 19.17 4.89 -1.92
#